data_AF-A0A355FRL2-F1
#
_entry.id   AF-A0A355FRL2-F1
#
_cell.length_a   1.000
_cell.length_b   1.000
_cell.length_c   1.000
_cell.angle_alpha   90.00
_cell.angle_beta   90.00
_cell.angle_gamma   90.00
#
_symmetry.space_group_name_H-M   'P 1'
#
loop_
_entity.id
_entity.type
_entity.pdbx_description
1 polymer ?
#
loop_
_entity_poly.entity_id
_entity_poly.type
_entity_poly.pdbx_seq_one_letter_code
_entity_poly.pdbx_strand_id
1 'polypeptide(L)' 'MDPWRNFEGALWRKKIDLADFIRHNYQPFTSEPAFLSPPSARTKRLWTKCQQLMDEERTAGGVLAIDTERVAEVTAWAP' A
#
# COMPACT_ATOMS: atom_id res chain seq x y z
N MET A 1 -20.49 7.95 9.34
CA MET A 1 -19.87 6.72 9.90
C MET A 1 -18.72 7.18 10.77
N ASP A 2 -18.62 6.72 12.01
CA ASP A 2 -17.47 7.05 12.86
C ASP A 2 -16.28 6.15 12.45
N PRO A 3 -15.22 6.70 11.81
CA PRO A 3 -14.07 5.91 11.37
C PRO A 3 -13.27 5.33 12.54
N TRP A 4 -13.53 5.80 13.76
CA TRP A 4 -12.80 5.42 14.96
C TRP A 4 -13.62 4.61 15.97
N ARG A 5 -14.76 4.09 15.52
CA ARG A 5 -15.63 3.24 16.32
C ARG A 5 -14.85 2.01 16.80
N ASN A 6 -14.93 1.74 18.10
CA ASN A 6 -14.26 0.63 18.80
C ASN A 6 -12.73 0.73 18.89
N PHE A 7 -12.09 1.82 18.46
CA PHE A 7 -10.68 2.05 18.79
C PHE A 7 -10.53 2.65 20.20
N GLU A 8 -9.62 2.09 20.98
CA GLU A 8 -9.28 2.51 22.33
C GLU A 8 -8.21 3.62 22.32
N GLY A 9 -8.03 4.27 23.48
CA GLY A 9 -7.09 5.36 23.67
C GLY A 9 -7.73 6.75 23.51
N ALA A 10 -7.15 7.72 24.21
CA ALA A 10 -7.69 9.08 24.32
C ALA A 10 -6.70 10.16 23.86
N LEU A 11 -5.40 9.89 23.88
CA LEU A 11 -4.38 10.90 23.59
C LEU A 11 -4.22 11.12 22.09
N TRP A 12 -4.16 10.04 21.30
CA TRP A 12 -4.13 10.12 19.83
C TRP A 12 -5.37 10.78 19.22
N ARG A 13 -6.49 10.82 19.95
CA ARG A 13 -7.71 11.53 19.54
C ARG A 13 -7.63 13.04 19.76
N LYS A 14 -6.73 13.50 20.63
CA LYS A 14 -6.56 14.91 21.00
C LYS A 14 -5.36 15.56 20.32
N LYS A 15 -4.37 14.77 19.90
CA LYS A 15 -3.19 15.23 19.17
C LYS A 15 -2.70 14.13 18.22
N ILE A 16 -1.86 14.50 17.25
CA ILE A 16 -1.21 13.52 16.37
C ILE A 16 -0.25 12.67 17.21
N ASP A 17 -0.64 11.43 17.47
CA ASP A 17 0.15 10.47 18.26
C ASP A 17 -0.11 9.03 17.78
N LEU A 18 0.59 8.64 16.71
CA LEU A 18 0.45 7.31 16.11
C LEU A 18 0.90 6.20 17.07
N ALA A 19 1.91 6.46 17.90
CA ALA A 19 2.43 5.48 18.85
C ALA A 19 1.41 5.15 19.95
N ASP A 20 0.67 6.14 20.44
CA ASP A 20 -0.45 5.93 21.36
C ASP A 20 -1.59 5.13 20.72
N PHE A 21 -1.95 5.44 19.48
CA PHE A 21 -2.96 4.68 18.73
C PHE A 21 -2.58 3.21 18.60
N ILE A 22 -1.36 2.92 18.10
CA ILE A 22 -0.93 1.54 17.88
C ILE A 22 -0.92 0.76 19.19
N ARG A 23 -0.30 1.28 20.26
CA ARG A 23 -0.19 0.60 21.55
C ARG A 23 -1.55 0.18 22.14
N HIS A 24 -2.60 0.97 21.95
CA HIS A 24 -3.93 0.66 22.46
C HIS A 24 -4.77 -0.23 21.55
N ASN A 25 -4.41 -0.38 20.26
CA ASN A 25 -5.31 -0.98 19.26
C ASN A 25 -4.71 -2.16 18.48
N TYR A 26 -3.43 -2.49 18.66
CA TYR A 26 -2.83 -3.67 18.03
C TYR A 26 -3.10 -4.93 18.86
N GLN A 27 -3.25 -6.06 18.16
CA GLN A 27 -3.28 -7.38 18.77
C GLN A 27 -1.99 -8.11 18.39
N PRO A 28 -1.08 -8.37 19.35
CA PRO A 28 0.10 -9.18 19.08
C PRO A 28 -0.31 -10.56 18.54
N PHE A 29 0.35 -10.99 17.47
CA PHE A 29 0.15 -12.32 16.90
C PHE A 29 1.48 -13.09 16.94
N THR A 30 1.51 -14.20 17.67
CA THR A 30 2.72 -15.01 17.92
C THR A 30 2.59 -16.45 17.45
N SER A 31 1.53 -16.76 16.69
CA SER A 31 1.22 -18.10 16.23
C SER A 31 1.72 -18.35 14.80
N GLU A 32 1.58 -19.60 14.35
CA GLU A 32 1.99 -20.03 13.01
C GLU A 32 1.14 -19.38 11.90
N PRO A 33 1.72 -19.19 10.69
CA PRO A 33 1.07 -18.49 9.58
C PRO A 33 0.00 -19.32 8.85
N ALA A 34 -0.61 -20.31 9.51
CA ALA A 34 -1.59 -21.22 8.90
C ALA A 34 -2.87 -20.51 8.40
N PHE A 35 -3.15 -19.29 8.88
CA PHE A 35 -4.28 -18.47 8.44
C PHE A 35 -4.03 -17.75 7.10
N LEU A 36 -2.81 -17.77 6.56
CA LEU A 36 -2.48 -17.08 5.33
C LEU A 36 -3.29 -17.64 4.15
N SER A 37 -3.81 -16.73 3.34
CA SER A 37 -4.58 -17.05 2.13
C SER A 37 -3.76 -16.80 0.86
N PRO A 38 -3.94 -17.61 -0.20
CA PRO A 38 -3.26 -17.39 -1.48
C PRO A 38 -3.77 -16.13 -2.20
N PRO A 39 -3.02 -15.59 -3.18
CA PRO A 39 -3.44 -14.41 -3.93
C PRO A 39 -4.69 -14.67 -4.77
N SER A 40 -5.57 -13.66 -4.81
CA SER A 40 -6.79 -13.70 -5.62
C SER A 40 -6.52 -13.73 -7.12
N ALA A 41 -7.49 -14.17 -7.93
CA ALA A 41 -7.39 -14.13 -9.38
C ALA A 41 -7.19 -12.68 -9.91
N ARG A 42 -7.81 -11.68 -9.27
CA ARG A 42 -7.62 -10.26 -9.62
C ARG A 42 -6.19 -9.82 -9.38
N THR A 43 -5.61 -10.21 -8.24
CA THR A 43 -4.22 -9.94 -7.89
C THR A 43 -3.26 -10.57 -8.90
N LYS A 44 -3.46 -11.85 -9.24
CA LYS A 44 -2.63 -12.57 -10.22
C LYS A 44 -2.65 -11.89 -11.59
N ARG A 45 -3.83 -11.49 -12.09
CA ARG A 45 -3.94 -10.81 -13.39
C ARG A 45 -3.18 -9.49 -13.45
N LEU A 46 -3.32 -8.65 -12.42
CA LEU A 46 -2.58 -7.38 -12.35
C LEU A 46 -1.07 -7.63 -12.29
N TRP A 47 -0.65 -8.60 -11.47
CA TRP A 47 0.75 -8.94 -11.32
C TRP A 47 1.36 -9.53 -12.61
N THR A 48 0.61 -10.32 -13.39
CA THR A 48 1.06 -10.79 -14.70
C THR A 48 1.32 -9.62 -15.65
N LYS A 49 0.46 -8.61 -15.68
CA LYS A 49 0.65 -7.42 -16.52
C LYS A 49 1.90 -6.63 -16.09
N CYS A 50 2.12 -6.45 -14.79
CA CYS A 50 3.33 -5.80 -14.28
C CYS A 50 4.60 -6.55 -14.71
N GLN A 51 4.62 -7.88 -14.56
CA GLN A 51 5.78 -8.69 -14.96
C GLN A 51 6.09 -8.57 -16.46
N GLN A 52 5.07 -8.56 -17.32
CA GLN A 52 5.25 -8.36 -18.76
C GLN A 52 5.92 -7.01 -19.07
N LEU A 53 5.45 -5.93 -18.45
CA LEU A 53 6.05 -4.60 -18.63
C LEU A 53 7.49 -4.55 -18.10
N MET A 54 7.78 -5.22 -16.98
CA MET A 54 9.15 -5.29 -16.44
C MET A 54 10.09 -6.09 -17.35
N ASP A 55 9.59 -7.11 -18.05
CA ASP A 55 10.36 -7.83 -19.06
C ASP A 55 10.63 -6.93 -20.28
N GLU A 56 9.64 -6.16 -20.72
CA GLU A 56 9.79 -5.17 -21.79
C GLU A 56 10.83 -4.08 -21.42
N GLU A 57 10.77 -3.56 -20.19
CA GLU A 57 11.78 -2.63 -19.63
C GLU A 57 13.20 -3.22 -19.74
N ARG A 58 13.36 -4.47 -19.30
CA ARG A 58 14.66 -5.15 -19.37
C ARG A 58 15.14 -5.31 -20.81
N THR A 59 14.26 -5.66 -21.74
CA THR A 59 14.60 -5.76 -23.17
C THR A 59 14.95 -4.40 -23.78
N ALA A 60 14.29 -3.33 -23.36
CA ALA A 60 14.57 -1.96 -23.78
C ALA A 60 15.89 -1.39 -23.20
N GLY A 61 16.56 -2.13 -22.32
CA GLY A 61 17.79 -1.69 -21.67
C GLY A 61 17.56 -0.71 -20.52
N GLY A 62 16.34 -0.66 -19.97
CA GLY A 62 15.99 0.24 -18.87
C GLY A 62 14.52 0.63 -18.87
N VAL A 63 14.24 1.91 -19.00
CA VAL A 63 12.90 2.49 -18.86
C VAL A 63 12.10 2.39 -20.17
N LEU A 64 10.79 2.12 -20.09
CA LEU A 64 9.92 2.12 -21.27
C LEU A 64 9.51 3.53 -21.74
N ALA A 65 9.21 4.42 -20.80
CA ALA A 65 8.79 5.78 -21.10
C ALA A 65 9.11 6.72 -19.93
N ILE A 66 9.51 7.96 -20.25
CA ILE A 66 9.72 9.04 -19.29
C ILE A 66 8.95 10.26 -19.81
N ASP A 67 8.24 10.96 -18.92
CA ASP A 67 7.67 12.27 -19.20
C ASP A 67 8.78 13.33 -19.13
N THR A 68 9.03 14.03 -20.23
CA THR A 68 10.04 15.09 -20.32
C THR A 68 9.44 16.49 -20.33
N GLU A 69 8.12 16.61 -20.24
CA GLU A 69 7.40 17.87 -20.41
C GLU A 69 6.77 18.36 -19.11
N ARG A 70 6.45 17.45 -18.18
CA ARG A 70 5.77 17.78 -16.93
C ARG A 70 6.67 17.60 -15.71
N VAL A 71 6.68 18.61 -14.83
CA VAL A 71 7.37 18.53 -13.53
C VAL A 71 6.54 17.69 -12.56
N ALA A 72 7.22 16.83 -11.80
CA ALA A 72 6.58 15.96 -10.83
C ALA A 72 6.06 16.74 -9.60
N GLU A 73 4.74 16.74 -9.41
CA GLU A 73 4.04 17.27 -8.23
C GLU A 73 2.88 16.35 -7.82
N VAL A 74 2.31 16.55 -6.62
CA VAL A 74 1.24 15.70 -6.05
C VAL A 74 0.00 15.63 -6.96
N THR A 75 -0.28 16.69 -7.72
CA THR A 75 -1.46 16.80 -8.59
C THR A 75 -1.12 16.89 -10.08
N ALA A 76 0.12 16.56 -10.46
CA ALA A 76 0.59 16.75 -11.83
C ALA A 76 -0.04 15.78 -12.85
N TRP A 77 -0.54 14.62 -12.44
CA TRP A 77 -1.26 13.68 -13.33
C TRP A 77 -2.63 13.32 -12.75
N ALA A 78 -3.57 13.04 -13.65
CA ALA A 78 -4.85 12.45 -13.28
C ALA A 78 -4.67 10.98 -12.85
N PRO A 79 -5.63 10.40 -12.10
CA PRO A 79 -5.63 8.99 -11.71
C PRO A 79 -5.60 8.02 -12.90
#